data_AF-A0A932GEY8-F1
#
_entry.id   AF-A0A932GEY8-F1
#
_cell.length_a   1.000
_cell.length_b   1.000
_cell.length_c   1.000
_cell.angle_alpha   90.00
_cell.angle_beta   90.00
_cell.angle_gamma   90.00
#
_symmetry.space_group_name_H-M   'P 1'
#
loop_
_entity.id
_entity.type
_entity.pdbx_description
1 polymer ?
#
loop_
_entity_poly.entity_id
_entity_poly.type
_entity_poly.pdbx_seq_one_letter_code
_entity_poly.pdbx_strand_id
1 'polypeptide(L)'
;VFGCDICQAVCPWNLRFAESLIPDAALAPRAPAPDLAAELSLSPEQFNAKFKGSPVRRAKRRGYLRNVAVALGNGGDPARRSLCVPALERAAATDPEALVREHARWAADKIKRDA
;
A
#
# COMPACT_ATOMS: atom_id res chain seq x y z
N VAL A 1 0.99 -0.36 -3.73
CA VAL A 1 1.23 0.65 -2.65
C VAL A 1 2.63 1.25 -2.63
N PHE A 2 3.64 0.64 -3.29
CA PHE A 2 5.01 1.15 -3.33
C PHE A 2 5.60 0.87 -4.72
N GLY A 3 6.29 1.86 -5.30
CA GLY A 3 6.76 1.79 -6.70
C GLY A 3 5.64 2.03 -7.72
N CYS A 4 6.04 2.14 -8.99
CA CYS A 4 5.17 2.25 -10.15
C CYS A 4 5.93 1.74 -11.37
N ASP A 5 5.39 0.71 -12.03
CA ASP A 5 6.02 0.11 -13.21
C ASP A 5 5.22 0.40 -14.49
N ILE A 6 4.29 1.35 -14.47
CA ILE A 6 3.45 1.67 -15.64
C ILE A 6 4.31 2.09 -16.83
N CYS A 7 5.35 2.92 -16.61
CA CYS A 7 6.26 3.32 -17.67
C CYS A 7 7.02 2.14 -18.29
N GLN A 8 7.33 1.10 -17.49
CA GLN A 8 7.96 -0.12 -17.98
C GLN A 8 6.95 -1.02 -18.72
N ALA A 9 5.71 -1.11 -18.23
CA ALA A 9 4.65 -1.95 -18.81
C ALA A 9 4.19 -1.44 -20.18
N VAL A 10 4.20 -0.12 -20.41
CA VAL A 10 3.81 0.49 -21.70
C VAL A 10 4.97 0.66 -22.67
N CYS A 11 6.21 0.36 -22.24
CA CYS A 11 7.40 0.58 -23.06
C CYS A 11 7.41 -0.36 -24.28
N PRO A 12 7.43 0.15 -25.54
CA PRO A 12 7.45 -0.71 -26.73
C PRO A 12 8.65 -1.66 -26.77
N TRP A 13 9.78 -1.25 -26.17
CA TRP A 13 10.95 -2.10 -26.04
C TRP A 13 10.68 -3.30 -25.13
N ASN A 14 10.12 -3.07 -23.94
CA ASN A 14 9.81 -4.15 -23.00
C ASN A 14 8.74 -5.11 -23.52
N LEU A 15 7.80 -4.61 -24.32
CA LEU A 15 6.75 -5.43 -24.92
C LEU A 15 7.26 -6.33 -26.06
N ARG A 16 8.30 -5.88 -26.79
CA ARG A 16 8.76 -6.54 -28.03
C ARG A 16 10.08 -7.28 -27.89
N PHE A 17 10.98 -6.80 -27.04
CA PHE A 17 12.38 -7.20 -27.03
C PHE A 17 12.91 -7.57 -25.65
N ALA A 18 12.20 -7.24 -24.56
CA ALA A 18 12.57 -7.79 -23.26
C ALA A 18 12.18 -9.27 -23.25
N GLU A 19 13.15 -10.13 -23.58
CA GLU A 19 13.06 -11.53 -23.21
C GLU A 19 12.87 -11.61 -21.70
N SER A 20 12.07 -12.58 -21.24
CA SER A 20 11.94 -12.88 -19.83
C SER A 20 13.33 -13.28 -19.32
N LEU A 21 14.10 -12.30 -18.84
CA LEU A 21 15.35 -12.50 -18.14
C LEU A 21 15.08 -13.65 -17.16
N ILE A 22 15.94 -14.67 -17.21
CA ILE A 22 15.94 -15.84 -16.33
C ILE A 22 15.34 -15.42 -14.99
N PRO A 23 14.27 -16.07 -14.48
CA PRO A 23 13.57 -15.60 -13.29
C PRO A 23 14.58 -15.35 -12.17
N ASP A 24 14.91 -14.07 -11.95
CA ASP A 24 15.79 -13.71 -10.86
C ASP A 24 14.97 -13.93 -9.61
N ALA A 25 15.32 -14.96 -8.85
CA ALA A 25 14.67 -15.26 -7.58
C ALA A 25 14.69 -14.05 -6.62
N ALA A 26 15.65 -13.11 -6.81
CA ALA A 26 15.69 -11.85 -6.06
C ALA A 26 14.58 -10.85 -6.46
N LEU A 27 14.06 -10.95 -7.68
CA LEU A 27 12.98 -10.13 -8.22
C LEU A 27 11.60 -10.79 -8.14
N ALA A 28 11.53 -12.07 -7.77
CA ALA A 28 10.27 -12.76 -7.55
C ALA A 28 9.43 -12.05 -6.47
N PRO A 29 8.09 -11.96 -6.65
CA PRO A 29 7.21 -11.43 -5.62
C PRO A 29 7.40 -12.21 -4.31
N ARG A 30 7.88 -11.53 -3.26
CA ARG A 30 8.15 -12.16 -1.96
C ARG A 30 6.89 -12.66 -1.24
N ALA A 31 5.72 -12.13 -1.59
CA ALA A 31 4.43 -12.50 -1.01
C ALA A 31 3.29 -12.04 -1.95
N PRO A 32 2.09 -12.64 -1.85
CA PRO A 32 0.88 -12.10 -2.47
C PRO A 32 0.57 -10.67 -1.98
N ALA A 33 -0.32 -9.99 -2.69
CA ALA A 33 -0.78 -8.65 -2.31
C ALA A 33 -1.30 -8.67 -0.85
N PRO A 34 -0.83 -7.75 0.02
CA PRO A 34 -1.22 -7.76 1.43
C PRO A 34 -2.66 -7.27 1.61
N ASP A 35 -3.30 -7.72 2.70
CA ASP A 35 -4.54 -7.10 3.19
C ASP A 35 -4.23 -5.69 3.72
N LEU A 36 -4.58 -4.69 2.93
CA LEU A 36 -4.32 -3.28 3.23
C LEU A 36 -4.99 -2.79 4.52
N ALA A 37 -6.15 -3.34 4.90
CA ALA A 37 -6.81 -2.95 6.14
C ALA A 37 -6.02 -3.44 7.37
N ALA A 38 -5.46 -4.65 7.28
CA ALA A 38 -4.57 -5.19 8.31
C ALA A 38 -3.24 -4.40 8.38
N GLU A 39 -2.69 -3.99 7.24
CA GLU A 39 -1.42 -3.24 7.17
C GLU A 39 -1.45 -1.93 7.97
N LEU A 40 -2.60 -1.26 8.08
CA LEU A 40 -2.75 -0.01 8.86
C LEU A 40 -2.35 -0.17 10.33
N SER A 41 -2.40 -1.39 10.86
CA SER A 41 -2.08 -1.68 12.26
C SER A 41 -0.61 -1.99 12.51
N LEU A 42 0.24 -1.96 11.48
CA LEU A 42 1.67 -2.28 11.65
C LEU A 42 2.33 -1.33 12.65
N SER A 43 2.98 -1.89 13.66
CA SER A 43 3.89 -1.16 14.55
C SER A 43 5.22 -0.84 13.85
N PRO A 44 6.05 0.06 14.40
CA PRO A 44 7.41 0.29 13.90
C PRO A 44 8.27 -0.99 13.84
N GLU A 45 8.15 -1.86 14.84
CA GLU A 45 8.89 -3.13 14.95
C GLU A 45 8.41 -4.11 13.88
N GLN A 46 7.09 -4.26 13.74
CA GLN A 46 6.49 -5.14 12.73
C GLN A 46 6.83 -4.67 11.31
N PHE A 47 6.78 -3.37 11.04
CA PHE A 47 7.19 -2.80 9.75
C PHE A 47 8.67 -3.11 9.44
N ASN A 48 9.56 -2.92 10.42
CA ASN A 48 10.98 -3.18 10.24
C ASN A 48 11.27 -4.68 10.01
N ALA A 49 10.60 -5.57 10.73
CA ALA A 49 10.71 -7.01 10.54
C ALA A 49 10.20 -7.43 9.16
N LYS A 50 8.99 -6.99 8.79
CA LYS A 50 8.33 -7.35 7.53
C LYS A 50 9.11 -6.89 6.30
N PHE A 51 9.66 -5.69 6.32
CA PHE A 51 10.36 -5.11 5.17
C PHE A 51 11.89 -5.17 5.28
N LYS A 52 12.44 -6.02 6.15
CA LYS A 52 13.90 -6.22 6.24
C LYS A 52 14.49 -6.58 4.87
N GLY A 53 15.55 -5.89 4.46
CA GLY A 53 16.17 -6.07 3.14
C GLY A 53 15.26 -5.72 1.95
N SER A 54 14.20 -4.91 2.16
CA SER A 54 13.34 -4.41 1.10
C SER A 54 13.53 -2.90 0.87
N PRO A 55 13.53 -2.43 -0.39
CA PRO A 55 13.53 -1.00 -0.73
C PRO A 55 12.36 -0.22 -0.11
N VAL A 56 11.27 -0.90 0.28
CA VAL A 56 10.10 -0.29 0.96
C VAL A 56 10.50 0.45 2.23
N ARG A 57 11.57 0.03 2.93
CA ARG A 57 12.07 0.71 4.13
C ARG A 57 12.44 2.16 3.89
N ARG A 58 12.78 2.56 2.65
CA ARG A 58 13.10 3.96 2.31
C ARG A 58 11.91 4.91 2.52
N ALA A 59 10.67 4.45 2.35
CA ALA A 59 9.48 5.25 2.68
C ALA A 59 9.23 5.37 4.18
N LYS A 60 9.88 4.54 5.01
CA LYS A 60 9.58 4.36 6.44
C LYS A 60 8.12 3.92 6.67
N ARG A 61 7.79 3.57 7.93
CA ARG A 61 6.43 3.18 8.31
C ARG A 61 5.40 4.24 7.91
N ARG A 62 5.65 5.51 8.28
CA ARG A 62 4.72 6.62 8.00
C ARG A 62 4.39 6.79 6.52
N GLY A 63 5.39 6.70 5.63
CA GLY A 63 5.17 6.84 4.18
C GLY A 63 4.44 5.63 3.60
N TYR A 64 4.73 4.43 4.10
CA TYR A 64 4.01 3.21 3.71
C TYR A 64 2.54 3.26 4.14
N LEU A 65 2.25 3.55 5.42
CA LEU A 65 0.87 3.61 5.92
C LEU A 65 0.04 4.74 5.29
N ARG A 66 0.67 5.88 5.00
CA ARG A 66 0.05 6.92 4.16
C ARG A 66 -0.40 6.34 2.81
N ASN A 67 0.47 5.60 2.12
CA ASN A 67 0.12 4.99 0.83
C ASN A 67 -0.97 3.92 0.97
N VAL A 68 -0.97 3.15 2.05
CA VAL A 68 -2.02 2.17 2.36
C VAL A 68 -3.36 2.86 2.51
N ALA A 69 -3.46 3.92 3.30
CA ALA A 69 -4.68 4.71 3.47
C ALA A 69 -5.18 5.27 2.13
N VAL A 70 -4.28 5.85 1.32
CA VAL A 70 -4.62 6.38 -0.02
C VAL A 70 -5.14 5.27 -0.94
N ALA A 71 -4.49 4.11 -0.94
CA ALA A 71 -4.91 2.97 -1.75
C ALA A 71 -6.30 2.44 -1.34
N LEU A 72 -6.59 2.37 -0.03
CA LEU A 72 -7.91 1.98 0.48
C LEU A 72 -9.00 2.99 0.08
N GLY A 73 -8.71 4.30 0.15
CA GLY A 73 -9.66 5.34 -0.27
C GLY A 73 -9.96 5.32 -1.77
N ASN A 74 -8.96 4.98 -2.59
CA ASN A 74 -9.08 4.99 -4.06
C ASN A 74 -9.55 3.67 -4.68
N GLY A 75 -9.29 2.52 -4.04
CA GLY A 75 -9.33 1.22 -4.73
C GLY A 75 -10.65 0.45 -4.64
N GLY A 76 -11.01 -0.25 -5.71
CA GLY A 76 -11.93 -1.40 -5.66
C GLY A 76 -13.43 -1.11 -5.55
N ASP A 77 -14.17 -2.20 -5.38
CA ASP A 77 -15.63 -2.24 -5.26
C ASP A 77 -16.13 -1.46 -4.02
N PRO A 78 -17.09 -0.52 -4.16
CA PRO A 78 -17.65 0.25 -3.04
C PRO A 78 -18.08 -0.58 -1.82
N ALA A 79 -18.68 -1.76 -2.05
CA ALA A 79 -19.13 -2.62 -0.96
C ALA A 79 -17.94 -3.16 -0.13
N ARG A 80 -16.85 -3.54 -0.80
CA ARG A 80 -15.63 -4.02 -0.12
C ARG A 80 -14.88 -2.89 0.59
N ARG A 81 -14.85 -1.69 0.02
CA ARG A 81 -14.22 -0.52 0.66
C ARG A 81 -14.89 -0.15 1.98
N SER A 82 -16.22 -0.25 2.06
CA SER A 82 -16.98 0.06 3.27
C SER A 82 -16.56 -0.80 4.47
N LEU A 83 -16.11 -2.03 4.23
CA LEU A 83 -15.58 -2.91 5.29
C LEU A 83 -14.25 -2.42 5.88
N CYS A 84 -13.52 -1.55 5.19
CA CYS A 84 -12.24 -1.01 5.64
C CYS A 84 -12.38 0.25 6.51
N VAL A 85 -13.57 0.87 6.56
CA VAL A 85 -13.82 2.12 7.31
C VAL A 85 -13.44 1.99 8.79
N PRO A 86 -13.78 0.91 9.53
CA PRO A 86 -13.39 0.79 10.93
C PRO A 86 -11.87 0.77 11.15
N ALA A 87 -11.10 0.18 10.23
CA ALA A 87 -9.64 0.19 10.33
C ALA A 87 -9.06 1.58 10.09
N LEU A 88 -9.61 2.32 9.13
CA LEU A 88 -9.24 3.70 8.83
C LEU A 88 -9.58 4.65 9.98
N GLU A 89 -10.77 4.53 10.57
CA GLU A 89 -11.18 5.35 11.72
C GLU A 89 -10.30 5.09 12.95
N ARG A 90 -9.95 3.83 13.22
CA ARG A 90 -8.99 3.49 14.29
C ARG A 90 -7.64 4.15 14.03
N ALA A 91 -7.08 4.00 12.83
CA ALA A 91 -5.81 4.62 12.47
C ALA A 91 -5.87 6.16 12.55
N ALA A 92 -6.99 6.77 12.13
CA ALA A 92 -7.23 8.20 12.24
C ALA A 92 -7.25 8.70 13.70
N ALA A 93 -7.72 7.87 14.63
CA ALA A 93 -7.81 8.22 16.04
C ALA A 93 -6.52 7.94 16.82
N THR A 94 -5.80 6.85 16.52
CA THR A 94 -4.77 6.32 17.42
C THR A 94 -3.35 6.31 16.86
N ASP A 95 -3.13 6.48 15.56
CA ASP A 95 -1.76 6.42 15.02
C ASP A 95 -0.92 7.57 15.60
N PRO A 96 0.31 7.34 16.06
CA PRO A 96 1.16 8.39 16.62
C PRO A 96 1.52 9.47 15.59
N GLU A 97 1.57 9.12 14.30
CA GLU A 97 1.99 10.02 13.22
C GLU A 97 0.81 10.82 12.66
N ALA A 98 0.86 12.14 12.77
CA ALA A 98 -0.19 13.03 12.25
C ALA A 98 -0.47 12.81 10.75
N LEU A 99 0.58 12.53 9.96
CA LEU A 99 0.47 12.22 8.53
C LEU A 99 -0.42 11.01 8.27
N VAL A 100 -0.28 9.95 9.07
CA VAL A 100 -1.08 8.73 8.91
C VAL A 100 -2.52 9.01 9.31
N ARG A 101 -2.73 9.72 10.44
CA ARG A 101 -4.07 10.08 10.91
C ARG A 101 -4.86 10.89 9.88
N GLU A 102 -4.22 11.89 9.28
CA GLU A 102 -4.82 12.75 8.25
C GLU A 102 -5.29 11.93 7.03
N HIS A 103 -4.43 11.06 6.50
CA HIS A 103 -4.76 10.28 5.31
C HIS A 103 -5.77 9.17 5.60
N ALA A 104 -5.73 8.58 6.79
CA ALA A 104 -6.73 7.61 7.22
C ALA A 104 -8.12 8.24 7.34
N ARG A 105 -8.20 9.46 7.91
CA ARG A 105 -9.45 10.23 7.99
C ARG A 105 -9.99 10.57 6.59
N TRP A 106 -9.13 11.11 5.72
CA TRP A 106 -9.51 11.41 4.33
C TRP A 106 -10.08 10.18 3.62
N ALA A 107 -9.46 9.01 3.78
CA ALA A 107 -9.90 7.78 3.14
C ALA A 107 -11.26 7.31 3.68
N ALA A 108 -11.47 7.35 5.00
CA ALA A 108 -12.76 7.02 5.61
C ALA A 108 -13.87 7.96 5.11
N ASP A 109 -13.62 9.27 5.10
CA ASP A 109 -14.58 10.29 4.64
C ASP A 109 -14.87 10.18 3.13
N LYS A 110 -13.87 9.78 2.33
CA LYS A 110 -14.06 9.50 0.91
C LYS A 110 -14.97 8.29 0.70
N ILE A 111 -14.70 7.17 1.37
CA ILE A 111 -15.50 5.95 1.23
C ILE A 111 -16.96 6.21 1.62
N LYS A 112 -17.20 6.93 2.71
CA LYS A 112 -18.57 7.29 3.15
C LYS A 112 -19.32 8.18 2.17
N ARG A 113 -18.62 9.04 1.42
CA ARG A 113 -19.21 9.89 0.38
C ARG A 113 -19.50 9.14 -0.92
N ASP A 114 -18.68 8.12 -1.21
CA ASP A 114 -18.78 7.31 -2.42
C ASP A 114 -19.73 6.10 -2.25
N ALA A 115 -20.30 5.88 -1.05
CA ALA A 115 -21.21 4.78 -0.69
C ALA A 115 -22.68 5.21 -0.81
#